data_AF-A0AA40YLG6-F1
#
_entry.id   AF-A0AA40YLG6-F1
#
_cell.length_a   1.000
_cell.length_b   1.000
_cell.length_c   1.000
_cell.angle_alpha   90.00
_cell.angle_beta   90.00
_cell.angle_gamma   90.00
#
_symmetry.space_group_name_H-M   'P 1'
#
loop_
_entity.id
_entity.type
_entity.pdbx_description
1 polymer ?
#
loop_
_entity_poly.entity_id
_entity_poly.type
_entity_poly.pdbx_seq_one_letter_code
_entity_poly.pdbx_strand_id
1 'polypeptide(L)'
;MADIYEFQLTLDLPGSLPPHDLALLRWHLGEEGGRQDDGYAYPLWGDRGPALRIGGALVGELCSDGPQWALTVRQEAHPDEFDDLRRMVLWLGARTTTVGTVGYLRFHESHVPDVLVAEAGAVRSAVLRVEKVLESATEVIPDPFA
;
A
#
# COMPACT_ATOMS: atom_id res chain seq x y z
N MET A 1 0.88 -21.49 -11.44
CA MET A 1 1.93 -20.74 -10.74
C MET A 1 1.67 -19.30 -11.10
N ALA A 2 1.10 -18.52 -10.17
CA ALA A 2 0.90 -17.09 -10.37
C ALA A 2 1.96 -16.40 -9.52
N ASP A 3 2.65 -15.42 -10.10
CA ASP A 3 3.59 -14.60 -9.36
C ASP A 3 2.76 -13.70 -8.44
N ILE A 4 2.73 -13.99 -7.13
CA ILE A 4 1.96 -13.21 -6.17
C ILE A 4 2.89 -12.31 -5.36
N TYR A 5 2.48 -11.07 -5.19
CA TYR A 5 3.18 -10.08 -4.39
C TYR A 5 2.30 -9.65 -3.23
N GLU A 6 2.93 -9.36 -2.10
CA GLU A 6 2.33 -8.55 -1.06
C GLU A 6 2.51 -7.08 -1.44
N PHE A 7 1.39 -6.38 -1.65
CA PHE A 7 1.35 -4.94 -1.73
C PHE A 7 0.83 -4.40 -0.42
N GLN A 8 1.61 -3.56 0.26
CA GLN A 8 1.18 -2.85 1.47
C GLN A 8 1.39 -1.36 1.30
N LEU A 9 0.41 -0.57 1.74
CA LEU A 9 0.46 0.88 1.73
C LEU A 9 -0.26 1.46 2.97
N THR A 10 0.38 2.38 3.67
CA THR A 10 -0.17 3.14 4.80
C THR A 10 0.27 4.58 4.67
N LEU A 11 -0.69 5.50 4.53
CA LEU A 11 -0.44 6.92 4.38
C LEU A 11 -1.64 7.78 4.78
N ASP A 12 -1.39 9.07 4.93
CA ASP A 12 -2.37 10.09 5.21
C ASP A 12 -2.66 10.92 3.96
N LEU A 13 -3.91 11.34 3.80
CA LEU A 13 -4.39 12.24 2.76
C LEU A 13 -5.05 13.48 3.39
N PRO A 14 -5.05 14.63 2.69
CA PRO A 14 -5.72 15.83 3.18
C PRO A 14 -7.24 15.62 3.20
N GLY A 15 -7.93 16.17 4.20
CA GLY A 15 -9.40 16.10 4.27
C GLY A 15 -10.11 16.98 3.25
N SER A 16 -9.38 17.87 2.58
CA SER A 16 -9.86 18.60 1.40
C SER A 16 -9.82 17.76 0.11
N LEU A 17 -9.67 16.43 0.21
CA LEU A 17 -9.71 15.54 -0.94
C LEU A 17 -11.03 15.75 -1.72
N PRO A 18 -10.99 15.99 -3.04
CA PRO A 18 -12.20 16.19 -3.82
C PRO A 18 -13.19 15.02 -3.67
N PRO A 19 -14.51 15.24 -3.65
CA PRO A 19 -15.49 14.17 -3.51
C PRO A 19 -15.36 13.07 -4.56
N HIS A 20 -14.99 13.43 -5.80
CA HIS A 20 -14.72 12.48 -6.87
C HIS A 20 -13.51 11.59 -6.56
N ASP A 21 -12.42 12.18 -6.09
CA ASP A 21 -11.19 11.47 -5.70
C ASP A 21 -11.47 10.51 -4.52
N LEU A 22 -12.32 10.92 -3.58
CA LEU A 22 -12.76 10.08 -2.46
C LEU A 22 -13.64 8.90 -2.94
N ALA A 23 -14.57 9.14 -3.87
CA ALA A 23 -15.41 8.09 -4.44
C ALA A 23 -14.57 7.06 -5.21
N LEU A 24 -13.59 7.51 -6.00
CA LEU A 24 -12.64 6.62 -6.68
C LEU A 24 -11.87 5.74 -5.69
N LEU A 25 -11.38 6.30 -4.58
CA LEU A 25 -10.70 5.52 -3.54
C LEU A 25 -11.62 4.47 -2.91
N ARG A 26 -12.82 4.88 -2.49
CA ARG A 26 -13.81 3.96 -1.91
C ARG A 26 -14.22 2.85 -2.87
N TRP A 27 -14.31 3.16 -4.16
CA TRP A 27 -14.54 2.17 -5.19
C TRP A 27 -13.39 1.16 -5.27
N HIS A 28 -12.13 1.60 -5.30
CA HIS A 28 -10.99 0.69 -5.26
C HIS A 28 -10.95 -0.16 -3.98
N LEU A 29 -11.47 0.35 -2.87
CA LEU A 29 -11.61 -0.37 -1.60
C LEU A 29 -12.80 -1.35 -1.57
N GLY A 30 -13.63 -1.37 -2.61
CA GLY A 30 -14.84 -2.20 -2.65
C GLY A 30 -16.00 -1.70 -1.78
N GLU A 31 -15.92 -0.47 -1.27
CA GLU A 31 -16.96 0.16 -0.45
C GLU A 31 -18.11 0.74 -1.31
N GLU A 32 -17.81 1.12 -2.54
CA GLU A 32 -18.77 1.67 -3.49
C GLU A 32 -18.96 0.72 -4.70
N GLY A 33 -20.22 0.55 -5.12
CA GLY A 33 -20.57 -0.22 -6.32
C GLY A 33 -20.64 0.65 -7.58
N GLY A 34 -20.62 0.00 -8.75
CA GLY A 34 -20.73 0.65 -10.07
C GLY A 34 -19.40 0.71 -10.83
N ARG A 35 -19.41 1.16 -12.09
CA ARG A 35 -18.18 1.39 -12.88
C ARG A 35 -17.78 2.84 -12.70
N GLN A 36 -16.56 3.10 -12.24
CA GLN A 36 -15.96 4.43 -12.31
C GLN A 36 -15.42 4.67 -13.73
N ASP A 37 -15.56 5.89 -14.25
CA ASP A 37 -15.08 6.25 -15.61
C ASP A 37 -13.63 6.77 -15.59
N ASP A 38 -12.78 6.16 -14.75
CA ASP A 38 -11.40 6.58 -14.51
C ASP A 38 -10.36 5.66 -15.16
N GLY A 39 -10.82 4.78 -16.07
CA GLY A 39 -9.95 3.91 -16.88
C GLY A 39 -9.41 2.68 -16.15
N TYR A 40 -9.93 2.34 -14.97
CA TYR A 40 -9.68 1.07 -14.28
C TYR A 40 -10.73 0.03 -14.66
N ALA A 41 -10.30 -1.22 -14.84
CA ALA A 41 -11.22 -2.31 -15.18
C ALA A 41 -11.96 -2.87 -13.95
N TYR A 42 -11.31 -2.86 -12.78
CA TYR A 42 -11.82 -3.43 -11.53
C TYR A 42 -11.20 -2.74 -10.29
N PRO A 43 -11.83 -2.85 -9.10
CA PRO A 43 -11.25 -2.41 -7.83
C PRO A 43 -9.95 -3.16 -7.51
N LEU A 44 -8.93 -2.47 -7.01
CA LEU A 44 -7.61 -3.07 -6.74
C LEU A 44 -7.50 -3.61 -5.31
N TRP A 45 -8.29 -3.06 -4.38
CA TRP A 45 -8.12 -3.25 -2.94
C TRP A 45 -9.43 -3.66 -2.26
N GLY A 46 -10.31 -4.34 -3.01
CA GLY A 46 -11.61 -4.81 -2.54
C GLY A 46 -11.56 -6.12 -1.77
N ASP A 47 -10.48 -6.89 -1.89
CA ASP A 47 -10.39 -8.20 -1.25
C ASP A 47 -10.24 -8.08 0.28
N ARG A 48 -10.85 -9.04 0.98
CA ARG A 48 -10.93 -9.11 2.46
C ARG A 48 -10.80 -10.55 2.92
N GLY A 49 -10.47 -10.73 4.19
CA GLY A 49 -10.34 -12.04 4.82
C GLY A 49 -8.90 -12.57 4.81
N PRO A 50 -8.69 -13.88 5.00
CA PRO A 50 -7.34 -14.45 5.06
C PRO A 50 -6.63 -14.37 3.71
N ALA A 51 -5.37 -13.95 3.71
CA ALA A 51 -4.53 -13.98 2.52
C ALA A 51 -4.13 -15.43 2.16
N LEU A 52 -3.98 -15.74 0.88
CA LEU A 52 -3.73 -17.11 0.41
C LEU A 52 -2.25 -17.51 0.47
N ARG A 53 -1.34 -16.56 0.23
CA ARG A 53 0.11 -16.76 0.03
C ARG A 53 0.96 -15.92 0.96
N ILE A 54 0.51 -14.72 1.30
CA ILE A 54 1.32 -13.77 2.10
C ILE A 54 1.06 -13.88 3.62
N GLY A 55 0.15 -14.78 4.03
CA GLY A 55 -0.28 -14.93 5.42
C GLY A 55 -1.04 -13.71 5.97
N GLY A 56 -1.62 -13.82 7.16
CA GLY A 56 -2.40 -12.74 7.77
C GLY A 56 -3.70 -12.41 7.02
N ALA A 57 -4.20 -11.18 7.20
CA ALA A 57 -5.45 -10.70 6.60
C ALA A 57 -5.21 -9.69 5.48
N LEU A 58 -6.07 -9.72 4.47
CA LEU A 58 -6.20 -8.68 3.45
C LEU A 58 -6.98 -7.51 4.04
N VAL A 59 -6.47 -6.29 3.80
CA VAL A 59 -6.96 -5.06 4.42
C VAL A 59 -7.12 -3.98 3.35
N GLY A 60 -8.21 -3.24 3.43
CA GLY A 60 -8.43 -2.01 2.69
C GLY A 60 -9.33 -1.13 3.55
N GLU A 61 -8.74 -0.12 4.19
CA GLU A 61 -9.44 0.72 5.16
C GLU A 61 -9.11 2.18 4.91
N LEU A 62 -10.16 3.00 4.86
CA LEU A 62 -10.07 4.45 4.78
C LEU A 62 -10.85 5.08 5.94
N CYS A 63 -10.13 5.62 6.90
CA CYS A 63 -10.71 6.20 8.12
C CYS A 63 -10.49 7.71 8.16
N SER A 64 -11.35 8.41 8.91
CA SER A 64 -11.17 9.82 9.24
C SER A 64 -11.72 10.09 10.63
N ASP A 65 -10.94 10.78 11.46
CA ASP A 65 -11.35 11.29 12.78
C ASP A 65 -11.28 12.84 12.85
N GLY A 66 -11.07 13.50 11.71
CA GLY A 66 -10.78 14.94 11.63
C GLY A 66 -10.62 15.45 10.19
N PRO A 67 -9.82 16.51 9.94
CA PRO A 67 -9.66 17.13 8.63
C PRO A 67 -8.69 16.36 7.73
N GLN A 68 -8.40 15.09 8.01
CA GLN A 68 -7.49 14.23 7.26
C GLN A 68 -8.08 12.83 7.13
N TRP A 69 -7.58 12.08 6.16
CA TRP A 69 -7.93 10.69 5.96
C TRP A 69 -6.69 9.83 6.18
N ALA A 70 -6.86 8.70 6.85
CA ALA A 70 -5.85 7.67 7.01
C ALA A 70 -6.22 6.47 6.13
N LEU A 71 -5.33 6.09 5.23
CA LEU A 71 -5.48 4.94 4.32
C LEU A 71 -4.53 3.82 4.75
N THR A 72 -5.06 2.60 4.89
CA THR A 72 -4.25 1.38 5.02
C THR A 72 -4.74 0.31 4.05
N VAL A 73 -3.83 -0.22 3.26
CA VAL A 73 -4.07 -1.28 2.27
C VAL A 73 -3.03 -2.38 2.45
N ARG A 74 -3.47 -3.63 2.41
CA ARG A 74 -2.64 -4.81 2.33
C ARG A 74 -3.33 -5.85 1.45
N GLN A 75 -2.76 -6.13 0.29
CA GLN A 75 -3.39 -6.94 -0.74
C GLN A 75 -2.40 -7.94 -1.36
N GLU A 76 -2.95 -9.02 -1.92
CA GLU A 76 -2.24 -9.88 -2.85
C GLU A 76 -2.36 -9.28 -4.25
N ALA A 77 -1.24 -9.06 -4.91
CA ALA A 77 -1.18 -8.45 -6.23
C ALA A 77 -0.51 -9.38 -7.25
N HIS A 78 -1.11 -9.49 -8.43
CA HIS A 78 -0.53 -10.13 -9.60
C HIS A 78 0.23 -9.10 -10.46
N PRO A 79 1.32 -9.46 -11.16
CA PRO A 79 2.02 -8.56 -12.07
C PRO A 79 1.15 -7.87 -13.12
N ASP A 80 0.06 -8.51 -13.54
CA ASP A 80 -0.90 -7.92 -14.49
C ASP A 80 -1.58 -6.65 -13.92
N GLU A 81 -1.60 -6.48 -12.59
CA GLU A 81 -2.16 -5.31 -11.90
C GLU A 81 -1.13 -4.19 -11.70
N PHE A 82 0.15 -4.41 -12.01
CA PHE A 82 1.22 -3.49 -11.63
C PHE A 82 1.13 -2.11 -12.28
N ASP A 83 0.60 -2.02 -13.50
CA ASP A 83 0.40 -0.74 -14.16
C ASP A 83 -0.68 0.10 -13.47
N ASP A 84 -1.78 -0.54 -13.06
CA ASP A 84 -2.87 0.11 -12.33
C ASP A 84 -2.46 0.45 -10.89
N LEU A 85 -1.73 -0.45 -10.20
CA LEU A 85 -1.14 -0.16 -8.89
C LEU A 85 -0.15 1.00 -8.97
N ARG A 86 0.72 1.04 -9.99
CA ARG A 86 1.65 2.15 -10.20
C ARG A 86 0.91 3.46 -10.41
N ARG A 87 -0.16 3.45 -11.23
CA ARG A 87 -1.00 4.64 -11.46
C ARG A 87 -1.60 5.13 -10.14
N MET A 88 -2.16 4.24 -9.32
CA MET A 88 -2.72 4.62 -8.03
C MET A 88 -1.67 5.10 -7.02
N VAL A 89 -0.51 4.46 -6.95
CA VAL A 89 0.58 4.88 -6.05
C VAL A 89 1.11 6.26 -6.43
N LEU A 90 1.26 6.56 -7.72
CA LEU A 90 1.65 7.90 -8.19
C LEU A 90 0.57 8.94 -7.89
N TRP A 91 -0.70 8.58 -8.11
CA TRP A 91 -1.84 9.45 -7.81
C TRP A 91 -1.95 9.78 -6.32
N LEU A 92 -1.69 8.79 -5.45
CA LEU A 92 -1.63 8.95 -3.99
C LEU A 92 -0.40 9.76 -3.57
N GLY A 93 0.76 9.50 -4.18
CA GLY A 93 1.99 10.22 -3.91
C GLY A 93 1.88 11.73 -4.14
N ALA A 94 1.14 12.14 -5.17
CA ALA A 94 0.85 13.54 -5.45
C ALA A 94 -0.06 14.23 -4.40
N ARG A 95 -0.71 13.45 -3.53
CA ARG A 95 -1.73 13.94 -2.59
C ARG A 95 -1.40 13.66 -1.13
N THR A 96 -0.52 12.72 -0.83
CA THR A 96 -0.25 12.30 0.55
C THR A 96 0.41 13.42 1.36
N THR A 97 0.03 13.50 2.64
CA THR A 97 0.69 14.34 3.64
C THR A 97 1.78 13.59 4.41
N THR A 98 1.90 12.28 4.22
CA THR A 98 2.93 11.45 4.85
C THR A 98 4.26 11.62 4.14
N VAL A 99 5.35 11.73 4.92
CA VAL A 99 6.72 11.80 4.42
C VAL A 99 7.49 10.61 4.98
N GLY A 100 8.27 9.94 4.13
CA GLY A 100 9.05 8.75 4.49
C GLY A 100 8.43 7.46 3.96
N THR A 101 8.69 6.35 4.63
CA THR A 101 8.19 5.03 4.22
C THR A 101 6.68 4.97 4.35
N VAL A 102 6.00 4.71 3.24
CA VAL A 102 4.53 4.58 3.17
C VAL A 102 4.07 3.18 2.83
N GLY A 103 4.97 2.23 2.61
CA GLY A 103 4.58 0.88 2.23
C GLY A 103 5.67 0.11 1.55
N TYR A 104 5.31 -0.98 0.90
CA TYR A 104 6.22 -1.82 0.16
C TYR A 104 5.52 -2.74 -0.84
N LEU A 105 6.31 -3.29 -1.76
CA LEU A 105 5.94 -4.39 -2.65
C LEU A 105 6.93 -5.53 -2.44
N ARG A 106 6.44 -6.74 -2.18
CA ARG A 106 7.29 -7.90 -1.89
C ARG A 106 6.81 -9.13 -2.64
N PHE A 107 7.68 -9.77 -3.41
CA PHE A 107 7.36 -11.10 -3.95
C PHE A 107 7.13 -12.07 -2.79
N HIS A 108 6.05 -12.87 -2.81
CA HIS A 108 5.63 -13.60 -1.61
C HIS A 108 6.70 -14.57 -1.05
N GLU A 109 7.56 -15.09 -1.91
CA GLU A 109 8.68 -15.98 -1.55
C GLU A 109 9.96 -15.23 -1.15
N SER A 110 10.03 -13.90 -1.36
CA SER A 110 11.18 -13.08 -0.99
C SER A 110 11.09 -12.58 0.46
N HIS A 111 12.21 -12.59 1.17
CA HIS A 111 12.29 -12.05 2.53
C HIS A 111 12.41 -10.53 2.59
N VAL A 112 12.86 -9.89 1.51
CA VAL A 112 13.21 -8.47 1.47
C VAL A 112 12.26 -7.77 0.50
N PRO A 113 11.57 -6.70 0.93
CA PRO A 113 10.67 -5.98 0.05
C PRO A 113 11.36 -4.81 -0.68
N ASP A 114 10.74 -4.35 -1.76
CA ASP A 114 10.98 -3.03 -2.33
C ASP A 114 10.14 -2.01 -1.56
N VAL A 115 10.77 -0.98 -1.00
CA VAL A 115 10.10 -0.02 -0.11
C VAL A 115 9.55 1.16 -0.90
N LEU A 116 8.31 1.55 -0.59
CA LEU A 116 7.68 2.75 -1.13
C LEU A 116 7.95 3.92 -0.18
N VAL A 117 8.57 4.99 -0.70
CA VAL A 117 8.93 6.18 0.06
C VAL A 117 8.25 7.40 -0.56
N ALA A 118 7.43 8.08 0.22
CA ALA A 118 6.79 9.35 -0.15
C ALA A 118 7.70 10.53 0.22
N GLU A 119 8.00 11.37 -0.77
CA GLU A 119 8.81 12.57 -0.60
C GLU A 119 8.46 13.59 -1.69
N ALA A 120 8.34 14.86 -1.32
CA ALA A 120 8.11 15.97 -2.25
C ALA A 120 6.92 15.79 -3.22
N GLY A 121 5.81 15.21 -2.74
CA GLY A 121 4.61 14.98 -3.56
C GLY A 121 4.77 13.87 -4.61
N ALA A 122 5.72 12.95 -4.40
CA ALA A 122 5.90 11.76 -5.21
C ALA A 122 6.15 10.55 -4.32
N VAL A 123 5.88 9.35 -4.86
CA VAL A 123 6.29 8.09 -4.25
C VAL A 123 7.32 7.43 -5.14
N ARG A 124 8.47 7.08 -4.56
CA ARG A 124 9.53 6.32 -5.22
C ARG A 124 9.63 4.92 -4.63
N SER A 125 10.00 3.95 -5.46
CA SER A 125 10.40 2.63 -5.00
C SER A 125 11.90 2.60 -4.74
N ALA A 126 12.29 2.15 -3.55
CA ALA A 126 13.66 1.92 -3.14
C ALA A 126 13.89 0.40 -3.05
N VAL A 127 14.70 -0.13 -3.97
CA VAL A 127 15.08 -1.54 -3.99
C VAL A 127 16.08 -1.81 -2.87
N LEU A 128 15.72 -2.68 -1.94
CA LEU A 128 16.59 -3.06 -0.84
C LEU A 128 17.42 -4.30 -1.20
N ARG A 129 18.68 -4.30 -0.79
CA ARG A 129 19.59 -5.45 -0.92
C ARG A 129 20.20 -5.76 0.43
N VAL A 130 20.18 -7.04 0.79
CA VAL A 130 20.81 -7.51 2.01
C VAL A 130 22.28 -7.76 1.71
N GLU A 131 23.15 -6.88 2.20
CA GLU A 131 24.60 -7.06 2.11
C GLU A 131 25.12 -8.02 3.20
N LYS A 132 24.51 -7.97 4.39
CA LYS A 132 24.87 -8.82 5.53
C LYS A 132 23.65 -9.05 6.42
N VAL A 133 23.42 -10.30 6.80
CA VAL A 133 22.49 -10.65 7.88
C VAL A 133 23.29 -10.77 9.17
N LEU A 134 22.90 -10.01 10.20
CA LEU A 134 23.44 -10.15 11.54
C LEU A 134 22.44 -10.97 12.36
N GLU A 135 22.86 -12.15 12.83
CA GLU A 135 22.05 -12.94 13.76
C GLU A 135 22.12 -12.26 15.14
N SER A 136 21.08 -11.50 15.50
CA SER A 136 20.87 -11.05 16.87
C SER A 136 20.16 -12.17 17.64
N ALA A 137 20.89 -12.84 18.54
CA ALA A 137 20.33 -13.91 19.36
C ALA A 137 19.50 -13.42 20.55
N THR A 138 19.37 -12.10 20.75
CA THR A 138 18.90 -11.57 22.05
C THR A 138 17.88 -10.43 21.95
N GLU A 139 17.82 -9.69 20.84
CA GLU A 139 16.82 -8.63 20.62
C GLU A 139 16.24 -8.70 19.20
N VAL A 140 14.93 -8.98 19.13
CA VAL A 140 14.13 -8.93 17.88
C VAL A 140 13.60 -7.51 17.64
N ILE A 141 13.40 -6.74 18.70
CA ILE A 141 13.01 -5.32 18.68
C ILE A 141 14.12 -4.58 19.43
N PRO A 142 14.76 -3.56 18.84
CA PRO A 142 15.79 -2.79 19.53
C PRO A 142 15.22 -2.06 20.75
N ASP A 143 15.90 -2.08 21.90
CA ASP A 143 15.63 -1.15 22.99
C ASP A 143 16.04 0.27 22.58
N PRO A 144 15.09 1.22 22.44
CA PRO A 144 15.41 2.59 22.06
C PRO A 144 16.20 3.35 23.16
N PHE A 145 16.42 2.76 24.33
CA PHE A 145 17.11 3.37 25.48
C PHE A 145 18.40 2.65 25.91
N ALA A 146 18.86 1.63 25.17
CA ALA A 146 20.12 0.92 25.45
C ALA A 146 21.38 1.76 25.19
#